data_AF-A0A8T5LGN7-F1
#
_entry.id   AF-A0A8T5LGN7-F1
#
_cell.length_a   1.000
_cell.length_b   1.000
_cell.length_c   1.000
_cell.angle_alpha   90.00
_cell.angle_beta   90.00
_cell.angle_gamma   90.00
#
_symmetry.space_group_name_H-M   'P 1'
#
loop_
_entity.id
_entity.type
_entity.pdbx_description
1 polymer ?
#
loop_
_entity_poly.entity_id
_entity_poly.type
_entity_poly.pdbx_seq_one_letter_code
_entity_poly.pdbx_strand_id
1 'polypeptide(L)'
;MTRKKGQMEIMGLIVIVVLLALSMFFVVIFKTTQPKKEIQKSFSDDQLASKFLITTLKTSAGCRDYTIESLIQDCATDRRISCNGVDSCEFVKNTTKVFVNETFVKYNSKYNFTIENLPTVNITFSDSCSPKNINRDLAWQPLTLYPHHGTVIVKIYICK
;
A
#
# COMPACT_ATOMS: atom_id res chain seq x y z
N MET A 1 -76.51 -7.41 0.76
CA MET A 1 -75.43 -6.41 0.71
C MET A 1 -74.32 -6.83 1.71
N THR A 2 -73.60 -7.93 1.45
CA THR A 2 -72.68 -8.56 2.44
C THR A 2 -71.35 -9.02 1.79
N ARG A 3 -70.99 -8.46 0.64
CA ARG A 3 -69.80 -8.87 -0.13
C ARG A 3 -68.49 -8.16 0.27
N LYS A 4 -68.54 -7.20 1.21
CA LYS A 4 -67.39 -6.35 1.58
C LYS A 4 -66.51 -6.87 2.72
N LYS A 5 -66.94 -7.90 3.48
CA LYS A 5 -66.15 -8.41 4.62
C LYS A 5 -64.99 -9.32 4.21
N GLY A 6 -65.20 -10.24 3.26
CA GLY A 6 -64.13 -11.14 2.78
C GLY A 6 -63.00 -10.44 2.02
N GLN A 7 -63.26 -9.26 1.43
CA GLN A 7 -62.22 -8.46 0.77
C GLN A 7 -61.22 -7.86 1.76
N MET A 8 -61.61 -7.66 3.02
CA MET A 8 -60.75 -7.07 4.05
C MET A 8 -59.79 -8.11 4.64
N GLU A 9 -60.20 -9.37 4.77
CA GLU A 9 -59.32 -10.47 5.21
C GLU A 9 -58.24 -10.80 4.16
N ILE A 10 -58.58 -10.79 2.87
CA ILE A 10 -57.62 -11.06 1.79
C ILE A 10 -56.55 -9.96 1.70
N MET A 11 -56.92 -8.69 1.93
CA MET A 11 -55.96 -7.58 1.95
C MET A 11 -54.94 -7.73 3.10
N GLY A 12 -55.37 -8.17 4.28
CA GLY A 12 -54.47 -8.43 5.40
C GLY A 12 -53.47 -9.54 5.10
N LEU A 13 -53.93 -10.63 4.46
CA LEU A 13 -53.06 -11.73 4.08
C LEU A 13 -52.01 -11.32 3.04
N ILE A 14 -52.37 -10.48 2.06
CA ILE A 14 -51.43 -9.98 1.05
C ILE A 14 -50.30 -9.17 1.69
N VAL A 15 -50.62 -8.31 2.66
CA VAL A 15 -49.59 -7.49 3.35
C VAL A 15 -48.58 -8.38 4.09
N ILE A 16 -49.05 -9.42 4.78
CA ILE A 16 -48.18 -10.36 5.49
C ILE A 16 -47.26 -11.11 4.52
N VAL A 17 -47.79 -11.55 3.38
CA VAL A 17 -47.00 -12.25 2.35
C VAL A 17 -45.92 -11.33 1.77
N VAL A 18 -46.23 -10.07 1.50
CA VAL A 18 -45.26 -9.08 1.02
C VAL A 18 -44.15 -8.84 2.05
N LEU A 19 -44.50 -8.70 3.33
CA LEU A 19 -43.52 -8.53 4.41
C LEU A 19 -42.60 -9.76 4.55
N LEU A 20 -43.15 -10.97 4.43
CA LEU A 20 -42.36 -12.20 4.46
C LEU A 20 -41.41 -12.29 3.25
N ALA A 21 -41.88 -11.96 2.05
CA ALA A 21 -41.05 -11.95 0.85
C ALA A 21 -39.88 -10.96 0.98
N LEU A 22 -40.13 -9.75 1.49
CA LEU A 22 -39.09 -8.76 1.76
C LEU A 22 -38.08 -9.26 2.81
N SER A 23 -38.56 -9.90 3.88
CA SER A 23 -37.68 -10.44 4.93
C SER A 23 -36.72 -11.51 4.39
N MET A 24 -37.22 -12.43 3.55
CA MET A 24 -36.39 -13.43 2.89
C MET A 24 -35.38 -12.79 1.93
N PHE A 25 -35.81 -11.77 1.18
CA PHE A 25 -34.94 -11.04 0.27
C PHE A 25 -33.77 -10.37 1.01
N PHE A 26 -34.03 -9.73 2.16
CA PHE A 26 -32.97 -9.18 2.99
C PHE A 26 -32.00 -10.25 3.49
N VAL A 27 -32.49 -11.40 3.98
CA VAL A 27 -31.62 -12.49 4.45
C VAL A 27 -30.72 -13.01 3.33
N VAL A 28 -31.26 -13.19 2.12
CA VAL A 28 -30.48 -13.63 0.95
C VAL A 28 -29.42 -12.60 0.59
N ILE A 29 -29.76 -11.31 0.56
CA ILE A 29 -28.78 -10.24 0.29
C ILE A 29 -27.70 -10.22 1.36
N PHE A 30 -28.05 -10.27 2.64
CA PHE A 30 -27.07 -10.25 3.74
C PHE A 30 -26.15 -11.47 3.72
N LYS A 31 -26.66 -12.66 3.34
CA LYS A 31 -25.85 -13.89 3.21
C LYS A 31 -24.95 -13.85 1.97
N THR A 32 -25.41 -13.28 0.86
CA THR A 32 -24.70 -13.29 -0.43
C THR A 32 -23.72 -12.13 -0.55
N THR A 33 -23.98 -11.02 0.13
CA THR A 33 -23.10 -9.83 0.18
C THR A 33 -22.05 -9.98 1.28
N GLN A 34 -21.46 -11.17 1.45
CA GLN A 34 -20.18 -11.24 2.13
C GLN A 34 -19.19 -10.47 1.27
N PRO A 35 -18.68 -9.33 1.73
CA PRO A 35 -17.90 -8.49 0.86
C PRO A 35 -16.58 -9.22 0.58
N LYS A 36 -16.20 -9.30 -0.70
CA LYS A 36 -14.85 -9.69 -1.16
C LYS A 36 -13.81 -8.64 -0.73
N LYS A 37 -13.81 -8.26 0.56
CA LYS A 37 -13.03 -7.18 1.17
C LYS A 37 -11.53 -7.46 1.08
N GLU A 38 -11.10 -8.72 1.05
CA GLU A 38 -9.68 -9.06 0.92
C GLU A 38 -9.12 -8.71 -0.45
N ILE A 39 -9.83 -9.03 -1.53
CA ILE A 39 -9.31 -8.87 -2.89
C ILE A 39 -9.15 -7.38 -3.23
N GLN A 40 -10.16 -6.55 -2.98
CA GLN A 40 -10.05 -5.10 -3.24
C GLN A 40 -8.99 -4.41 -2.37
N LYS A 41 -8.73 -4.93 -1.17
CA LYS A 41 -7.80 -4.31 -0.22
C LYS A 41 -6.33 -4.56 -0.60
N SER A 42 -5.96 -5.79 -1.01
CA SER A 42 -4.57 -6.05 -1.46
C SER A 42 -4.23 -5.27 -2.73
N PHE A 43 -5.16 -5.18 -3.69
CA PHE A 43 -4.95 -4.36 -4.89
C PHE A 43 -4.67 -2.88 -4.57
N SER A 44 -5.23 -2.36 -3.48
CA SER A 44 -4.99 -0.99 -3.05
C SER A 44 -3.61 -0.82 -2.39
N ASP A 45 -3.14 -1.83 -1.66
CA ASP A 45 -1.85 -1.80 -0.97
C ASP A 45 -0.69 -1.96 -1.96
N ASP A 46 -0.79 -2.89 -2.92
CA ASP A 46 0.18 -3.06 -4.02
C ASP A 46 0.36 -1.77 -4.84
N GLN A 47 -0.75 -1.13 -5.18
CA GLN A 47 -0.73 0.14 -5.92
C GLN A 47 -0.13 1.25 -5.08
N LEU A 48 -0.43 1.32 -3.78
CA LEU A 48 0.14 2.30 -2.87
C LEU A 48 1.66 2.10 -2.75
N ALA A 49 2.11 0.86 -2.51
CA ALA A 49 3.52 0.49 -2.42
C ALA A 49 4.30 0.86 -3.70
N SER A 50 3.75 0.51 -4.86
CA SER A 50 4.36 0.79 -6.16
C SER A 50 4.43 2.29 -6.46
N LYS A 51 3.32 3.02 -6.26
CA LYS A 51 3.30 4.49 -6.46
C LYS A 51 4.22 5.18 -5.49
N PHE A 52 4.23 4.76 -4.23
CA PHE A 52 5.14 5.30 -3.21
C PHE A 52 6.60 5.14 -3.63
N LEU A 53 7.02 3.94 -4.07
CA LEU A 53 8.39 3.73 -4.54
C LEU A 53 8.73 4.62 -5.73
N ILE A 54 7.90 4.62 -6.77
CA ILE A 54 8.15 5.39 -7.99
C ILE A 54 8.22 6.89 -7.68
N THR A 55 7.27 7.41 -6.89
CA THR A 55 7.25 8.81 -6.50
C THR A 55 8.46 9.16 -5.63
N THR A 56 8.80 8.33 -4.65
CA THR A 56 9.95 8.56 -3.76
C THR A 56 11.25 8.64 -4.56
N LEU A 57 11.48 7.69 -5.46
CA LEU A 57 12.68 7.64 -6.30
C LEU A 57 12.83 8.85 -7.22
N LYS A 58 11.71 9.33 -7.78
CA LYS A 58 11.70 10.47 -8.71
C LYS A 58 11.64 11.84 -8.03
N THR A 59 11.38 11.88 -6.72
CA THR A 59 11.27 13.15 -5.98
C THR A 59 12.65 13.77 -5.76
N SER A 60 12.75 15.08 -5.96
CA SER A 60 13.91 15.87 -5.52
C SER A 60 13.78 16.17 -4.03
N ALA A 61 14.79 15.77 -3.26
CA ALA A 61 14.81 15.87 -1.80
C ALA A 61 15.47 17.16 -1.29
N GLY A 62 15.66 18.16 -2.14
CA GLY A 62 16.33 19.41 -1.76
C GLY A 62 17.85 19.29 -1.66
N CYS A 63 18.44 18.19 -2.12
CA CYS A 63 19.87 18.10 -2.38
C CYS A 63 20.14 18.55 -3.82
N ARG A 64 20.18 19.87 -4.04
CA ARG A 64 20.27 20.48 -5.38
C ARG A 64 19.11 19.99 -6.26
N ASP A 65 19.41 19.58 -7.50
CA ASP A 65 18.45 19.03 -8.47
C ASP A 65 18.51 17.49 -8.57
N TYR A 66 19.18 16.82 -7.63
CA TYR A 66 19.29 15.37 -7.64
C TYR A 66 18.03 14.69 -7.10
N THR A 67 17.55 13.68 -7.82
CA THR A 67 16.48 12.80 -7.36
C THR A 67 17.02 11.80 -6.34
N ILE A 68 16.14 11.27 -5.49
CA ILE A 68 16.52 10.17 -4.56
C ILE A 68 17.13 8.99 -5.32
N GLU A 69 16.62 8.66 -6.51
CA GLU A 69 17.19 7.63 -7.38
C GLU A 69 18.66 7.89 -7.69
N SER A 70 19.01 9.10 -8.11
CA SER A 70 20.40 9.46 -8.41
C SER A 70 21.29 9.46 -7.17
N LEU A 71 20.75 9.82 -6.00
CA LEU A 71 21.46 9.77 -4.73
C LEU A 71 21.70 8.33 -4.26
N ILE A 72 20.76 7.42 -4.52
CA ILE A 72 20.93 5.97 -4.27
C ILE A 72 22.00 5.41 -5.20
N GLN A 73 22.00 5.78 -6.48
CA GLN A 73 23.02 5.36 -7.44
C GLN A 73 24.42 5.86 -7.06
N ASP A 74 24.54 7.11 -6.62
CA ASP A 74 25.80 7.67 -6.11
C ASP A 74 26.26 6.96 -4.82
N CYS A 75 25.33 6.72 -3.89
CA CYS A 75 25.59 5.96 -2.67
C CYS A 75 26.13 4.55 -2.93
N ALA A 76 25.63 3.91 -4.00
CA ALA A 76 26.02 2.56 -4.42
C ALA A 76 27.35 2.50 -5.18
N THR A 77 27.91 3.65 -5.58
CA THR A 77 29.08 3.72 -6.45
C THR A 77 30.20 4.52 -5.78
N ASP A 78 30.39 5.77 -6.18
CA ASP A 78 31.55 6.59 -5.81
C ASP A 78 31.31 7.51 -4.60
N ARG A 79 30.05 7.70 -4.15
CA ARG A 79 29.66 8.62 -3.07
C ARG A 79 30.22 10.05 -3.24
N ARG A 80 30.16 10.57 -4.47
CA ARG A 80 30.71 11.88 -4.81
C ARG A 80 29.75 13.01 -4.48
N ILE A 81 28.46 12.73 -4.39
CA ILE A 81 27.46 13.73 -4.11
C ILE A 81 27.41 13.96 -2.60
N SER A 82 27.68 15.19 -2.19
CA SER A 82 27.46 15.63 -0.81
C SER A 82 26.34 16.67 -0.75
N CYS A 83 25.41 16.42 0.17
CA CYS A 83 24.23 17.22 0.43
C CYS A 83 24.40 17.92 1.78
N ASN A 84 24.67 19.24 1.77
CA ASN A 84 24.88 20.03 3.00
C ASN A 84 25.95 19.45 3.95
N GLY A 85 27.04 18.91 3.39
CA GLY A 85 28.13 18.29 4.16
C GLY A 85 27.89 16.85 4.59
N VAL A 86 26.76 16.25 4.18
CA VAL A 86 26.40 14.85 4.45
C VAL A 86 26.61 14.00 3.18
N ASP A 87 27.05 12.75 3.34
CA ASP A 87 27.18 11.74 2.26
C ASP A 87 25.79 11.45 1.64
N SER A 88 25.73 11.19 0.34
CA SER A 88 24.52 10.76 -0.36
C SER A 88 23.84 9.56 0.31
N CYS A 89 24.60 8.60 0.84
CA CYS A 89 24.05 7.46 1.58
C CYS A 89 23.30 7.87 2.86
N GLU A 90 23.92 8.73 3.66
CA GLU A 90 23.35 9.19 4.93
C GLU A 90 22.16 10.14 4.68
N PHE A 91 22.27 10.97 3.64
CA PHE A 91 21.17 11.84 3.21
C PHE A 91 19.95 11.03 2.74
N VAL A 92 20.15 9.99 1.91
CA VAL A 92 19.09 9.07 1.49
C VAL A 92 18.49 8.39 2.71
N LYS A 93 19.31 7.84 3.61
CA LYS A 93 18.84 7.19 4.84
C LYS A 93 17.92 8.12 5.66
N ASN A 94 18.34 9.36 5.87
CA ASN A 94 17.56 10.33 6.66
C ASN A 94 16.28 10.74 5.93
N THR A 95 16.36 11.03 4.63
CA THR A 95 15.20 11.48 3.85
C THR A 95 14.17 10.38 3.68
N THR A 96 14.60 9.16 3.35
CA THR A 96 13.71 8.01 3.21
C THR A 96 13.02 7.70 4.54
N LYS A 97 13.72 7.84 5.67
CA LYS A 97 13.09 7.70 6.99
C LYS A 97 11.94 8.68 7.18
N VAL A 98 12.10 9.94 6.76
CA VAL A 98 11.03 10.95 6.82
C VAL A 98 9.87 10.58 5.91
N PHE A 99 10.13 10.25 4.64
CA PHE A 99 9.07 9.90 3.68
C PHE A 99 8.26 8.68 4.13
N VAL A 100 8.94 7.67 4.62
CA VAL A 100 8.30 6.44 5.09
C VAL A 100 7.50 6.71 6.38
N ASN A 101 8.00 7.55 7.28
CA ASN A 101 7.29 7.93 8.51
C ASN A 101 6.02 8.77 8.20
N GLU A 102 6.15 9.81 7.38
CA GLU A 102 5.04 10.68 6.99
C GLU A 102 3.98 9.95 6.16
N THR A 103 4.37 8.93 5.41
CA THR A 103 3.44 8.11 4.64
C THR A 103 2.85 7.03 5.54
N PHE A 104 3.62 6.04 5.98
CA PHE A 104 3.04 4.82 6.55
C PHE A 104 2.68 4.94 8.04
N VAL A 105 3.46 5.68 8.83
CA VAL A 105 3.17 5.83 10.27
C VAL A 105 1.94 6.73 10.47
N LYS A 106 1.80 7.78 9.67
CA LYS A 106 0.60 8.63 9.68
C LYS A 106 -0.69 7.85 9.35
N TYR A 107 -0.61 6.87 8.45
CA TYR A 107 -1.72 5.98 8.12
C TYR A 107 -1.77 4.69 8.97
N ASN A 108 -1.01 4.63 10.07
CA ASN A 108 -0.95 3.50 11.00
C ASN A 108 -0.76 2.14 10.29
N SER A 109 0.04 2.13 9.23
CA SER A 109 0.31 0.96 8.39
C SER A 109 1.70 0.42 8.71
N LYS A 110 1.79 -0.87 9.06
CA LYS A 110 3.07 -1.53 9.28
C LYS A 110 3.78 -1.70 7.94
N TYR A 111 5.10 -1.58 7.93
CA TYR A 111 5.87 -1.66 6.69
C TYR A 111 7.26 -2.25 6.92
N ASN A 112 7.89 -2.66 5.83
CA ASN A 112 9.31 -2.98 5.76
C ASN A 112 9.88 -2.44 4.44
N PHE A 113 10.73 -1.43 4.53
CA PHE A 113 11.42 -0.81 3.41
C PHE A 113 12.89 -1.22 3.44
N THR A 114 13.41 -1.72 2.32
CA THR A 114 14.78 -2.22 2.23
C THR A 114 15.44 -1.80 0.92
N ILE A 115 16.68 -1.33 1.00
CA ILE A 115 17.56 -1.12 -0.15
C ILE A 115 18.67 -2.17 -0.06
N GLU A 116 18.69 -3.08 -1.03
CA GLU A 116 19.63 -4.19 -1.13
C GLU A 116 20.69 -3.94 -2.21
N ASN A 117 21.80 -4.69 -2.14
CA ASN A 117 22.94 -4.62 -3.04
C ASN A 117 23.70 -3.27 -2.99
N LEU A 118 23.70 -2.61 -1.83
CA LEU A 118 24.61 -1.51 -1.58
C LEU A 118 25.98 -2.08 -1.15
N PRO A 119 27.11 -1.52 -1.63
CA PRO A 119 28.44 -2.09 -1.39
C PRO A 119 28.89 -2.03 0.07
N THR A 120 28.19 -1.28 0.91
CA THR A 120 28.71 -0.82 2.21
C THR A 120 27.67 -0.92 3.33
N VAL A 121 26.41 -0.56 3.08
CA VAL A 121 25.36 -0.59 4.11
C VAL A 121 24.02 -0.93 3.48
N ASN A 122 23.38 -2.01 3.93
CA ASN A 122 21.97 -2.25 3.62
C ASN A 122 21.10 -1.29 4.45
N ILE A 123 20.29 -0.49 3.78
CA ILE A 123 19.37 0.44 4.45
C ILE A 123 18.05 -0.29 4.64
N THR A 124 17.66 -0.51 5.89
CA THR A 124 16.41 -1.18 6.23
C THR A 124 15.65 -0.37 7.29
N PHE A 125 14.35 -0.18 7.05
CA PHE A 125 13.42 0.44 7.99
C PHE A 125 12.20 -0.47 8.11
N SER A 126 11.90 -0.92 9.32
CA SER A 126 10.72 -1.72 9.57
C SER A 126 9.98 -1.21 10.80
N ASP A 127 8.65 -1.27 10.71
CA ASP A 127 7.77 -1.08 11.86
C ASP A 127 6.96 -2.35 12.07
N SER A 128 7.38 -3.14 13.06
CA SER A 128 6.66 -4.31 13.59
C SER A 128 6.25 -5.35 12.54
N CYS A 129 6.93 -5.36 11.39
CA CYS A 129 6.62 -6.22 10.27
C CYS A 129 7.65 -7.33 10.10
N SER A 130 7.20 -8.59 10.14
CA SER A 130 8.05 -9.75 9.92
C SER A 130 7.85 -10.32 8.51
N PRO A 131 8.91 -10.56 7.73
CA PRO A 131 8.83 -11.04 6.35
C PRO A 131 8.45 -12.54 6.27
N LYS A 132 7.66 -13.08 7.20
CA LYS A 132 7.35 -14.53 7.20
C LYS A 132 6.27 -14.93 6.18
N ASN A 133 5.61 -13.97 5.52
CA ASN A 133 4.61 -14.20 4.46
C ASN A 133 4.78 -13.20 3.29
N ILE A 134 5.91 -13.24 2.59
CA ILE A 134 6.37 -12.20 1.63
C ILE A 134 5.54 -12.11 0.33
N ASN A 135 4.62 -13.03 0.08
CA ASN A 135 4.14 -13.23 -1.29
C ASN A 135 2.96 -12.36 -1.75
N ARG A 136 2.45 -11.40 -0.96
CA ARG A 136 1.18 -10.74 -1.31
C ARG A 136 1.19 -9.22 -1.49
N ASP A 137 2.16 -8.47 -0.98
CA ASP A 137 2.14 -7.00 -1.05
C ASP A 137 3.56 -6.39 -1.18
N LEU A 138 4.36 -6.91 -2.13
CA LEU A 138 5.74 -6.49 -2.36
C LEU A 138 5.85 -5.63 -3.63
N ALA A 139 6.16 -4.35 -3.48
CA ALA A 139 6.64 -3.54 -4.59
C ALA A 139 8.16 -3.49 -4.57
N TRP A 140 8.78 -3.62 -5.75
CA TRP A 140 10.22 -3.51 -5.90
C TRP A 140 10.56 -2.78 -7.20
N GLN A 141 11.63 -1.99 -7.16
CA GLN A 141 12.13 -1.25 -8.30
C GLN A 141 13.65 -1.47 -8.41
N PRO A 142 14.13 -2.09 -9.50
CA PRO A 142 15.56 -2.19 -9.75
C PRO A 142 16.08 -0.83 -10.24
N LEU A 143 17.24 -0.45 -9.75
CA LEU A 143 18.00 0.71 -10.17
C LEU A 143 19.30 0.22 -10.81
N THR A 144 19.43 0.43 -12.11
CA THR A 144 20.69 0.14 -12.81
C THR A 144 21.73 1.16 -12.39
N LEU A 145 22.91 0.68 -12.02
CA LEU A 145 24.07 1.54 -11.87
C LEU A 145 24.63 1.77 -13.28
N TYR A 146 24.84 3.01 -13.66
CA TYR A 146 25.56 3.38 -14.88
C TYR A 146 26.48 4.54 -14.53
N PRO A 147 27.77 4.52 -14.91
CA PRO A 147 28.44 3.55 -15.81
C PRO A 147 28.94 2.26 -15.14
N HIS A 148 28.75 2.10 -13.83
CA HIS A 148 29.23 0.94 -13.08
C HIS A 148 28.38 -0.31 -13.29
N HIS A 149 28.94 -1.50 -13.23
CA HIS A 149 28.14 -2.73 -13.30
C HIS A 149 27.45 -3.02 -11.96
N GLY A 150 26.13 -3.14 -11.97
CA GLY A 150 25.37 -3.58 -10.80
C GLY A 150 23.92 -3.09 -10.82
N THR A 151 23.11 -3.69 -9.95
CA THR A 151 21.71 -3.32 -9.77
C THR A 151 21.40 -3.23 -8.28
N VAL A 152 20.97 -2.05 -7.85
CA VAL A 152 20.43 -1.83 -6.50
C VAL A 152 18.95 -2.15 -6.54
N ILE A 153 18.45 -2.88 -5.55
CA ILE A 153 17.03 -3.25 -5.49
C ILE A 153 16.40 -2.51 -4.33
N VAL A 154 15.44 -1.64 -4.63
CA VAL A 154 14.64 -0.96 -3.62
C VAL A 154 13.33 -1.72 -3.49
N LYS A 155 13.00 -2.15 -2.27
CA LYS A 155 11.78 -2.91 -1.97
C LYS A 155 11.00 -2.22 -0.87
N ILE A 156 9.68 -2.30 -0.96
CA ILE A 156 8.78 -1.98 0.14
C ILE A 156 7.73 -3.07 0.26
N TYR A 157 7.48 -3.44 1.51
CA TYR A 157 6.45 -4.38 1.90
C TYR A 157 5.51 -3.70 2.88
N ILE A 158 4.20 -3.78 2.63
CA ILE A 158 3.17 -3.25 3.52
C ILE A 158 2.52 -4.43 4.24
N CYS A 159 2.35 -4.31 5.56
CA CYS A 159 1.95 -5.39 6.43
C CYS A 159 0.70 -5.00 7.19
N LYS A 160 -0.20 -5.96 7.40
CA LYS A 160 -1.40 -5.78 8.23
C LYS A 160 -1.38 -6.78 9.38
#